data_AF-A0A7I8K193-F1
#
_entry.id   AF-A0A7I8K193-F1
#
_cell.length_a   1.000
_cell.length_b   1.000
_cell.length_c   1.000
_cell.angle_alpha   90.00
_cell.angle_beta   90.00
_cell.angle_gamma   90.00
#
_symmetry.space_group_name_H-M   'P 1'
#
loop_
_entity.id
_entity.type
_entity.pdbx_description
1 polymer ?
#
loop_
_entity_poly.entity_id
_entity_poly.type
_entity_poly.pdbx_seq_one_letter_code
_entity_poly.pdbx_strand_id
1 'polypeptide(L)'
;MFFYVAFIASGSLGGLIALTQLTAALANSSRAAQVPDILYGLGIDFGAVAIFAFLYSRERNAKNAQLARLSREESLSNLRLRVDEERVIAVSALRGLARLVIISGPASFISEAFQSSIPFSEALLDRGVLVVPIATDGNPPAISFEESSEEDPALVRRRRRLWQLTPLYSSEWSKWLDEQKKMANVAVDSPVYLSLRMDGRVRGSGVGSPPWNAFVAQLPPVKGIWSGLLDGMDGRV
;
A
#
# COMPACT_ATOMS: atom_id res chain seq x y z
N MET A 1 25.23 0.07 -4.08
CA MET A 1 25.24 -0.83 -5.26
C MET A 1 26.50 -0.84 -6.13
N PHE A 2 26.98 0.26 -6.75
CA PHE A 2 28.15 0.22 -7.66
C PHE A 2 29.40 -0.42 -7.03
N PHE A 3 29.76 -0.02 -5.81
CA PHE A 3 30.93 -0.56 -5.10
C PHE A 3 30.88 -2.07 -4.91
N TYR A 4 29.73 -2.65 -4.56
CA TYR A 4 29.62 -4.10 -4.38
C TYR A 4 29.84 -4.84 -5.70
N VAL A 5 29.26 -4.34 -6.79
CA VAL A 5 29.44 -4.93 -8.12
C VAL A 5 30.90 -4.80 -8.58
N ALA A 6 31.53 -3.66 -8.34
CA ALA A 6 32.94 -3.42 -8.67
C ALA A 6 33.87 -4.37 -7.89
N PHE A 7 33.64 -4.57 -6.58
CA PHE A 7 34.47 -5.48 -5.78
C PHE A 7 34.20 -6.96 -6.11
N ILE A 8 32.95 -7.34 -6.40
CA ILE A 8 32.64 -8.69 -6.91
C ILE A 8 33.38 -8.92 -8.24
N ALA A 9 33.34 -7.96 -9.17
CA ALA A 9 34.04 -8.06 -10.44
C ALA A 9 35.57 -8.14 -10.25
N SER A 10 36.12 -7.31 -9.37
CA SER A 10 37.56 -7.32 -9.05
C SER A 10 38.00 -8.64 -8.44
N GLY A 11 37.31 -9.15 -7.41
CA GLY A 11 37.64 -10.42 -6.77
C GLY A 11 37.40 -11.62 -7.69
N SER A 12 36.42 -11.56 -8.59
CA SER A 12 36.21 -12.61 -9.60
C SER A 12 37.36 -12.64 -10.61
N LEU A 13 37.83 -11.47 -11.04
CA LEU A 13 38.98 -11.35 -11.95
C LEU A 13 40.28 -11.82 -11.28
N GLY A 14 40.53 -11.39 -10.04
CA GLY A 14 41.65 -11.86 -9.22
C GLY A 14 41.62 -13.38 -9.04
N GLY A 15 40.46 -13.93 -8.69
CA GLY A 15 40.26 -15.37 -8.52
C GLY A 15 40.49 -16.17 -9.80
N LEU A 16 40.09 -15.64 -10.96
CA LEU A 16 40.36 -16.28 -12.27
C LEU A 16 41.86 -16.32 -12.57
N ILE A 17 42.58 -15.22 -12.30
CA ILE A 17 44.03 -15.16 -12.46
C ILE A 17 44.72 -16.13 -11.49
N ALA A 18 44.35 -16.12 -10.21
CA ALA A 18 44.92 -17.02 -9.20
C ALA A 18 44.64 -18.49 -9.53
N LEU A 19 43.45 -18.82 -10.05
CA LEU A 19 43.10 -20.18 -10.45
C LEU A 19 43.96 -20.66 -11.63
N THR A 20 44.15 -19.82 -12.66
CA THR A 20 45.04 -20.15 -13.79
C THR A 20 46.48 -20.33 -13.33
N GLN A 21 46.99 -19.47 -12.44
CA GLN A 21 48.33 -19.61 -11.87
C GLN A 21 48.47 -20.88 -11.01
N LEU A 22 47.45 -21.24 -10.23
CA LEU A 22 47.44 -22.44 -9.40
C LEU A 22 47.53 -23.70 -10.27
N THR A 23 46.76 -23.78 -11.36
CA THR A 23 46.85 -24.92 -12.30
C THR A 23 48.25 -25.07 -12.90
N ALA A 24 48.88 -23.96 -13.27
CA ALA A 24 50.24 -23.96 -13.80
C ALA A 24 51.30 -24.34 -12.75
N ALA A 25 51.12 -23.94 -11.49
CA ALA A 25 52.02 -24.28 -10.38
C ALA A 25 51.91 -25.76 -9.98
N LEU A 26 50.69 -26.32 -9.99
CA LEU A 26 50.46 -27.74 -9.70
C LEU A 26 50.98 -28.67 -10.80
N ALA A 27 50.96 -28.22 -12.07
CA ALA A 27 51.49 -28.99 -13.20
C ALA A 27 53.03 -28.98 -13.30
N ASN A 28 53.73 -28.15 -12.51
CA ASN A 28 55.17 -27.98 -12.59
C ASN A 28 55.84 -28.00 -11.21
N SER A 29 56.56 -29.08 -10.91
CA SER A 29 57.23 -29.30 -9.61
C SER A 29 58.21 -28.19 -9.21
N SER A 30 58.81 -27.48 -10.18
CA SER A 30 59.69 -26.33 -9.93
C SER A 30 58.99 -25.12 -9.32
N ARG A 31 57.64 -25.04 -9.42
CA ARG A 31 56.82 -23.94 -8.91
C ARG A 31 56.05 -24.32 -7.63
N ALA A 32 56.27 -25.51 -7.07
CA ALA A 32 55.53 -26.01 -5.92
C ALA A 32 55.59 -25.08 -4.68
N ALA A 33 56.71 -24.38 -4.48
CA ALA A 33 56.88 -23.44 -3.38
C ALA A 33 55.94 -22.21 -3.43
N GLN A 34 55.39 -21.88 -4.61
CA GLN A 34 54.48 -20.74 -4.81
C GLN A 34 53.01 -21.08 -4.52
N VAL A 35 52.68 -22.37 -4.40
CA VAL A 35 51.29 -22.84 -4.24
C VAL A 35 50.61 -22.25 -3.00
N PRO A 36 51.24 -22.18 -1.81
CA PRO A 36 50.59 -21.59 -0.63
C PRO A 36 50.20 -20.13 -0.83
N ASP A 37 51.08 -19.32 -1.41
CA ASP A 37 50.82 -17.89 -1.64
C ASP A 37 49.68 -17.66 -2.64
N ILE A 38 49.63 -18.45 -3.72
CA ILE A 38 48.52 -18.44 -4.69
C ILE A 38 47.21 -18.84 -4.01
N LEU A 39 47.25 -19.84 -3.12
CA LEU A 39 46.07 -20.30 -2.38
C LEU A 39 45.55 -19.21 -1.42
N TYR A 40 46.44 -18.49 -0.74
CA TYR A 40 46.07 -17.36 0.12
C TYR A 40 45.38 -16.24 -0.68
N GLY A 41 45.95 -15.86 -1.83
CA GLY A 41 45.34 -14.87 -2.73
C GLY A 41 43.96 -15.29 -3.21
N LEU A 42 43.83 -16.54 -3.67
CA LEU A 42 42.54 -17.11 -4.11
C LEU A 42 41.50 -17.15 -2.97
N GLY A 43 41.93 -17.43 -1.73
CA GLY A 43 41.08 -17.37 -0.55
C GLY A 43 40.58 -15.96 -0.25
N ILE A 44 41.44 -14.94 -0.38
CA ILE A 44 41.07 -13.53 -0.22
C ILE A 44 40.05 -13.11 -1.27
N ASP A 45 40.30 -13.43 -2.55
CA ASP A 45 39.41 -13.10 -3.66
C ASP A 45 38.03 -13.75 -3.49
N PHE A 46 37.99 -15.04 -3.13
CA PHE A 46 36.75 -15.75 -2.85
C PHE A 46 36.01 -15.13 -1.66
N GLY A 47 36.72 -14.82 -0.57
CA GLY A 47 36.16 -14.16 0.60
C GLY A 47 35.56 -12.79 0.27
N ALA A 48 36.26 -11.99 -0.52
CA ALA A 48 35.78 -10.70 -0.99
C ALA A 48 34.50 -10.85 -1.81
N VAL A 49 34.49 -11.74 -2.83
CA VAL A 49 33.31 -12.00 -3.65
C VAL A 49 32.13 -12.46 -2.79
N ALA A 50 32.34 -13.39 -1.86
CA ALA A 50 31.29 -13.90 -0.99
C ALA A 50 30.67 -12.80 -0.11
N ILE A 51 31.50 -11.98 0.55
CA ILE A 51 31.05 -10.88 1.42
C ILE A 51 30.29 -9.84 0.60
N PHE A 52 30.83 -9.38 -0.53
CA PHE A 52 30.20 -8.34 -1.33
C PHE A 52 28.94 -8.84 -2.04
N ALA A 53 28.88 -10.10 -2.46
CA ALA A 53 27.67 -10.72 -3.00
C ALA A 53 26.57 -10.80 -1.93
N PHE A 54 26.92 -11.17 -0.69
CA PHE A 54 25.98 -11.18 0.44
C PHE A 54 25.45 -9.77 0.74
N LEU A 55 26.33 -8.78 0.84
CA LEU A 55 25.93 -7.38 1.07
C LEU A 55 25.07 -6.83 -0.07
N TYR A 56 25.40 -7.14 -1.32
CA TYR A 56 24.62 -6.76 -2.49
C TYR A 56 23.21 -7.37 -2.47
N SER A 57 23.10 -8.66 -2.17
CA SER A 57 21.81 -9.34 -2.03
C SER A 57 20.95 -8.67 -0.96
N ARG A 58 21.53 -8.37 0.21
CA ARG A 58 20.84 -7.70 1.30
C ARG A 58 20.38 -6.28 0.93
N GLU A 59 21.26 -5.46 0.35
CA GLU A 59 20.92 -4.09 -0.09
C GLU A 59 19.83 -4.12 -1.18
N ARG A 60 19.94 -5.04 -2.14
CA ARG A 60 18.95 -5.22 -3.21
C ARG A 60 17.58 -5.61 -2.68
N ASN A 61 17.52 -6.53 -1.73
CA ASN A 61 16.27 -6.94 -1.11
C ASN A 61 15.63 -5.77 -0.32
N ALA A 62 16.43 -5.00 0.43
CA ALA A 62 15.95 -3.82 1.14
C ALA A 62 15.41 -2.73 0.18
N LYS A 63 16.15 -2.43 -0.90
CA LYS A 63 15.73 -1.47 -1.92
C LYS A 63 14.45 -1.91 -2.63
N ASN A 64 14.35 -3.18 -3.01
CA ASN A 64 13.16 -3.73 -3.65
C ASN A 64 11.94 -3.64 -2.73
N ALA A 65 12.10 -3.94 -1.44
CA ALA A 65 11.01 -3.81 -0.46
C ALA A 65 10.53 -2.35 -0.32
N GLN A 66 11.46 -1.38 -0.34
CA GLN A 66 11.13 0.04 -0.32
C GLN A 66 10.40 0.48 -1.59
N LEU A 67 10.90 0.09 -2.77
CA LEU A 67 10.26 0.40 -4.06
C LEU A 67 8.86 -0.21 -4.15
N ALA A 68 8.69 -1.46 -3.71
CA ALA A 68 7.39 -2.11 -3.67
C ALA A 68 6.42 -1.34 -2.75
N ARG A 69 6.89 -0.83 -1.60
CA ARG A 69 6.08 0.00 -0.72
C ARG A 69 5.68 1.33 -1.36
N LEU A 70 6.63 2.04 -1.97
CA LEU A 70 6.36 3.31 -2.64
C LEU A 70 5.40 3.13 -3.81
N SER A 71 5.61 2.12 -4.63
CA SER A 71 4.73 1.77 -5.75
C SER A 71 3.30 1.47 -5.28
N ARG A 72 3.11 0.80 -4.12
CA ARG A 72 1.79 0.61 -3.52
C ARG A 72 1.13 1.91 -3.07
N GLU A 73 1.89 2.79 -2.41
CA GLU A 73 1.40 4.09 -1.94
C GLU A 73 1.05 5.00 -3.13
N GLU A 74 1.79 4.89 -4.24
CA GLU A 74 1.56 5.62 -5.48
C GLU A 74 0.37 5.07 -6.27
N SER A 75 0.25 3.75 -6.43
CA SER A 75 -0.83 3.13 -7.19
C SER A 75 -2.20 3.44 -6.62
N LEU A 76 -2.36 3.35 -5.29
CA LEU A 76 -3.59 3.75 -4.61
C LEU A 76 -3.88 5.25 -4.82
N SER A 77 -2.85 6.09 -4.78
CA SER A 77 -3.01 7.54 -4.85
C SER A 77 -3.51 8.04 -6.20
N ASN A 78 -3.28 7.27 -7.26
CA ASN A 78 -3.70 7.59 -8.62
C ASN A 78 -5.12 7.07 -8.94
N LEU A 79 -5.68 6.18 -8.10
CA LEU A 79 -7.04 5.70 -8.30
C LEU A 79 -8.05 6.84 -8.23
N ARG A 80 -9.07 6.78 -9.08
CA ARG A 80 -10.07 7.84 -9.20
C ARG A 80 -11.36 7.51 -8.47
N LEU A 81 -11.88 8.54 -7.83
CA LEU A 81 -13.13 8.57 -7.08
C LEU A 81 -14.04 9.62 -7.69
N ARG A 82 -15.32 9.30 -7.74
CA ARG A 82 -16.39 10.25 -7.99
C ARG A 82 -16.92 10.74 -6.64
N VAL A 83 -17.08 12.06 -6.53
CA VAL A 83 -17.59 12.73 -5.33
C VAL A 83 -19.06 13.13 -5.53
N ASP A 84 -19.39 13.63 -6.72
CA ASP A 84 -20.73 13.98 -7.17
C ASP A 84 -20.81 13.69 -8.68
N GLU A 85 -21.93 14.01 -9.34
CA GLU A 85 -22.13 13.67 -10.76
C GLU A 85 -21.08 14.29 -11.69
N GLU A 86 -20.56 15.47 -11.35
CA GLU A 86 -19.67 16.25 -12.23
C GLU A 86 -18.21 16.16 -11.80
N ARG A 87 -17.94 15.77 -10.56
CA ARG A 87 -16.63 15.86 -9.95
C ARG A 87 -15.97 14.51 -9.73
N VAL A 88 -14.83 14.38 -10.41
CA VAL A 88 -13.88 13.28 -10.24
C VAL A 88 -12.59 13.80 -9.62
N ILE A 89 -12.10 13.10 -8.61
CA ILE A 89 -10.82 13.37 -7.96
C ILE A 89 -9.97 12.11 -7.90
N ALA A 90 -8.65 12.27 -7.80
CA ALA A 90 -7.77 11.17 -7.42
C ALA A 90 -7.76 11.00 -5.90
N VAL A 91 -7.47 9.80 -5.40
CA VAL A 91 -7.30 9.53 -3.95
C VAL A 91 -6.24 10.45 -3.33
N SER A 92 -5.18 10.80 -4.07
CA SER A 92 -4.15 11.74 -3.66
C SER A 92 -4.70 13.13 -3.27
N ALA A 93 -5.79 13.57 -3.88
CA ALA A 93 -6.41 14.86 -3.60
C ALA A 93 -7.04 14.93 -2.20
N LEU A 94 -7.32 13.77 -1.58
CA LEU A 94 -7.86 13.70 -0.22
C LEU A 94 -6.76 13.75 0.85
N ARG A 95 -5.48 13.72 0.47
CA ARG A 95 -4.37 13.82 1.43
C ARG A 95 -4.39 15.18 2.12
N GLY A 96 -4.29 15.16 3.44
CA GLY A 96 -4.41 16.34 4.29
C GLY A 96 -5.85 16.80 4.54
N LEU A 97 -6.84 16.20 3.87
CA LEU A 97 -8.25 16.59 3.96
C LEU A 97 -9.14 15.53 4.60
N ALA A 98 -8.96 14.26 4.22
CA ALA A 98 -9.79 13.15 4.69
C ALA A 98 -8.99 11.85 4.89
N ARG A 99 -9.54 10.97 5.73
CA ARG A 99 -9.10 9.60 5.99
C ARG A 99 -10.06 8.66 5.25
N LEU A 100 -9.58 7.98 4.24
CA LEU A 100 -10.41 7.00 3.52
C LEU A 100 -10.52 5.70 4.30
N VAL A 101 -11.73 5.15 4.33
CA VAL A 101 -12.02 3.77 4.72
C VAL A 101 -12.57 3.07 3.48
N ILE A 102 -11.76 2.18 2.91
CA ILE A 102 -12.13 1.39 1.74
C ILE A 102 -12.75 0.09 2.25
N ILE A 103 -13.91 -0.27 1.71
CA ILE A 103 -14.63 -1.50 2.06
C ILE A 103 -14.82 -2.29 0.77
N SER A 104 -14.45 -3.56 0.78
CA SER A 104 -14.60 -4.46 -0.36
C SER A 104 -15.25 -5.77 0.05
N GLY A 105 -16.25 -6.18 -0.70
CA GLY A 105 -16.98 -7.44 -0.51
C GLY A 105 -18.29 -7.45 -1.30
N PRO A 106 -19.14 -8.46 -1.10
CA PRO A 106 -20.48 -8.49 -1.71
C PRO A 106 -21.32 -7.27 -1.31
N ALA A 107 -22.28 -6.89 -2.15
CA ALA A 107 -23.17 -5.75 -1.89
C ALA A 107 -23.91 -5.85 -0.54
N SER A 108 -24.30 -7.06 -0.12
CA SER A 108 -24.93 -7.32 1.18
C SER A 108 -24.02 -6.97 2.36
N PHE A 109 -22.74 -7.36 2.27
CA PHE A 109 -21.73 -7.07 3.29
C PHE A 109 -21.47 -5.56 3.41
N ILE A 110 -21.38 -4.85 2.29
CA ILE A 110 -21.21 -3.39 2.28
C ILE A 110 -22.42 -2.71 2.92
N SER A 111 -23.63 -3.22 2.65
CA SER A 111 -24.87 -2.69 3.23
C SER A 111 -24.92 -2.89 4.75
N GLU A 112 -24.45 -4.03 5.26
CA GLU A 112 -24.30 -4.29 6.70
C GLU A 112 -23.25 -3.36 7.35
N ALA A 113 -22.11 -3.15 6.67
CA ALA A 113 -21.09 -2.21 7.11
C ALA A 113 -21.63 -0.76 7.14
N PHE A 114 -22.51 -0.40 6.21
CA PHE A 114 -23.23 0.86 6.21
C PHE A 114 -24.15 0.99 7.42
N GLN A 115 -25.03 0.00 7.66
CA GLN A 115 -25.96 0.02 8.80
C GLN A 115 -25.24 0.12 10.15
N SER A 116 -24.16 -0.65 10.33
CA SER A 116 -23.34 -0.59 11.55
C SER A 116 -22.59 0.73 11.74
N SER A 117 -22.42 1.53 10.68
CA SER A 117 -21.75 2.85 10.76
C SER A 117 -22.69 3.96 11.22
N ILE A 118 -24.02 3.79 11.07
CA ILE A 118 -25.03 4.83 11.32
C ILE A 118 -24.87 5.51 12.69
N PRO A 119 -24.73 4.79 13.82
CA PRO A 119 -24.59 5.40 15.15
C PRO A 119 -23.34 6.27 15.32
N PHE A 120 -22.34 6.08 14.46
CA PHE A 120 -21.05 6.75 14.54
C PHE A 120 -20.86 7.83 13.46
N SER A 121 -21.85 8.06 12.59
CA SER A 121 -21.71 8.86 11.37
C SER A 121 -21.11 10.24 11.61
N GLU A 122 -21.66 11.00 12.57
CA GLU A 122 -21.18 12.34 12.89
C GLU A 122 -19.78 12.32 13.52
N ALA A 123 -19.55 11.40 14.45
CA ALA A 123 -18.27 11.28 15.12
C ALA A 123 -17.14 10.86 14.16
N LEU A 124 -17.45 10.05 13.15
CA LEU A 124 -16.56 9.67 12.05
C LEU A 124 -16.27 10.87 11.14
N LEU A 125 -17.29 11.65 10.78
CA LEU A 125 -17.14 12.86 10.00
C LEU A 125 -16.33 13.93 10.74
N ASP A 126 -16.51 14.13 12.04
CA ASP A 126 -15.66 15.03 12.83
C ASP A 126 -14.18 14.63 12.82
N ARG A 127 -13.89 13.37 12.47
CA ARG A 127 -12.55 12.77 12.40
C ARG A 127 -12.05 12.58 10.98
N GLY A 128 -12.62 13.23 9.97
CA GLY A 128 -12.04 13.15 8.63
C GLY A 128 -12.47 11.94 7.83
N VAL A 129 -13.32 11.06 8.36
CA VAL A 129 -13.54 9.75 7.75
C VAL A 129 -14.50 9.84 6.58
N LEU A 130 -14.12 9.23 5.46
CA LEU A 130 -14.96 9.01 4.28
C LEU A 130 -14.85 7.56 3.84
N VAL A 131 -15.94 6.99 3.37
CA VAL A 131 -16.04 5.58 3.00
C VAL A 131 -16.07 5.43 1.49
N VAL A 132 -15.34 4.45 0.98
CA VAL A 132 -15.35 4.04 -0.43
C VAL A 132 -15.82 2.58 -0.50
N PRO A 133 -17.07 2.33 -0.91
CA PRO A 133 -17.61 0.99 -1.11
C PRO A 133 -17.18 0.41 -2.47
N ILE A 134 -16.69 -0.84 -2.48
CA ILE A 134 -16.28 -1.56 -3.69
C ILE A 134 -16.94 -2.94 -3.69
N ALA A 135 -18.07 -3.04 -4.39
CA ALA A 135 -18.81 -4.29 -4.52
C ALA A 135 -18.06 -5.29 -5.41
N THR A 136 -17.91 -6.53 -4.93
CA THR A 136 -17.19 -7.60 -5.65
C THR A 136 -18.09 -8.48 -6.50
N ASP A 137 -19.39 -8.46 -6.23
CA ASP A 137 -20.42 -9.28 -6.89
C ASP A 137 -21.11 -8.55 -8.06
N GLY A 138 -20.68 -7.32 -8.37
CA GLY A 138 -21.23 -6.50 -9.46
C GLY A 138 -22.58 -5.86 -9.14
N ASN A 139 -23.14 -6.11 -7.95
CA ASN A 139 -24.40 -5.52 -7.51
C ASN A 139 -24.15 -4.18 -6.81
N PRO A 140 -25.03 -3.17 -6.99
CA PRO A 140 -24.95 -1.95 -6.21
C PRO A 140 -25.32 -2.22 -4.74
N PRO A 141 -24.56 -1.73 -3.75
CA PRO A 141 -24.92 -1.84 -2.34
C PRO A 141 -26.15 -0.98 -2.02
N ALA A 142 -27.00 -1.47 -1.12
CA ALA A 142 -28.18 -0.75 -0.65
C ALA A 142 -27.78 0.28 0.42
N ILE A 143 -27.32 1.44 -0.05
CA ILE A 143 -26.95 2.58 0.81
C ILE A 143 -28.07 3.62 0.72
N SER A 144 -28.97 3.58 1.69
CA SER A 144 -30.04 4.57 1.83
C SER A 144 -30.09 5.08 3.26
N PHE A 145 -29.99 6.40 3.42
CA PHE A 145 -30.28 7.03 4.70
C PHE A 145 -31.79 7.14 4.82
N GLU A 146 -32.38 6.43 5.77
CA GLU A 146 -33.80 6.60 6.11
C GLU A 146 -34.01 8.05 6.58
N GLU A 147 -34.75 8.82 5.79
CA GLU A 147 -35.16 10.17 6.18
C GLU A 147 -36.33 10.03 7.15
N SER A 148 -36.07 10.14 8.46
CA SER A 148 -37.16 10.35 9.40
C SER A 148 -37.65 11.78 9.25
N SER A 149 -38.97 11.98 9.22
CA SER A 149 -39.58 13.31 9.07
C SER A 149 -39.27 14.29 10.21
N GLU A 150 -38.63 13.81 11.28
CA GLU A 150 -38.28 14.58 12.48
C GLU A 150 -36.80 14.97 12.55
N GLU A 151 -35.93 14.41 11.69
CA GLU A 151 -34.51 14.76 11.67
C GLU A 151 -34.23 16.07 10.92
N ASP A 152 -33.30 16.88 11.45
CA ASP A 152 -32.82 18.10 10.79
C ASP A 152 -32.25 17.76 9.39
N PRO A 153 -32.81 18.32 8.30
CA PRO A 153 -32.34 18.07 6.93
C PRO A 153 -30.84 18.37 6.73
N ALA A 154 -30.27 19.33 7.47
CA ALA A 154 -28.85 19.63 7.40
C ALA A 154 -27.98 18.51 7.98
N LEU A 155 -28.47 17.85 9.05
CA LEU A 155 -27.82 16.73 9.70
C LEU A 155 -27.81 15.49 8.80
N VAL A 156 -28.96 15.19 8.18
CA VAL A 156 -29.08 14.08 7.22
C VAL A 156 -28.13 14.28 6.04
N ARG A 157 -28.10 15.49 5.48
CA ARG A 157 -27.17 15.85 4.39
C ARG A 157 -25.71 15.69 4.81
N ARG A 158 -25.36 16.10 6.02
CA ARG A 158 -24.01 15.95 6.57
C ARG A 158 -23.63 14.47 6.68
N ARG A 159 -24.50 13.62 7.25
CA ARG A 159 -24.27 12.18 7.40
C ARG A 159 -24.09 11.47 6.05
N ARG A 160 -24.82 11.89 5.01
CA ARG A 160 -24.67 11.38 3.63
C ARG A 160 -23.26 11.49 3.08
N ARG A 161 -22.53 12.54 3.45
CA ARG A 161 -21.15 12.76 3.00
C ARG A 161 -20.21 11.61 3.36
N LEU A 162 -20.49 10.88 4.44
CA LEU A 162 -19.66 9.76 4.88
C LEU A 162 -19.54 8.66 3.81
N TRP A 163 -20.62 8.39 3.07
CA TRP A 163 -20.71 7.28 2.10
C TRP A 163 -20.88 7.76 0.66
N GLN A 164 -20.59 9.03 0.39
CA GLN A 164 -20.83 9.66 -0.91
C GLN A 164 -19.80 9.27 -1.99
N LEU A 165 -18.60 8.84 -1.59
CA LEU A 165 -17.53 8.54 -2.55
C LEU A 165 -17.81 7.24 -3.29
N THR A 166 -17.67 7.26 -4.62
CA THR A 166 -17.85 6.07 -5.46
C THR A 166 -16.59 5.81 -6.29
N PRO A 167 -16.09 4.56 -6.40
CA PRO A 167 -14.99 4.24 -7.31
C PRO A 167 -15.39 4.49 -8.77
N LEU A 168 -14.55 5.22 -9.53
CA LEU A 168 -14.87 5.54 -10.93
C LEU A 168 -14.64 4.35 -11.88
N TYR A 169 -13.48 3.70 -11.76
CA TYR A 169 -13.09 2.56 -12.58
C TYR A 169 -13.02 1.31 -11.70
N SER A 170 -14.14 0.60 -11.54
CA SER A 170 -14.22 -0.57 -10.65
C SER A 170 -13.14 -1.62 -10.95
N SER A 171 -12.77 -1.81 -12.21
CA SER A 171 -11.69 -2.74 -12.61
C SER A 171 -10.31 -2.36 -12.07
N GLU A 172 -9.95 -1.07 -12.06
CA GLU A 172 -8.67 -0.60 -11.49
C GLU A 172 -8.64 -0.79 -9.98
N TRP A 173 -9.76 -0.48 -9.32
CA TRP A 173 -9.93 -0.68 -7.88
C TRP A 173 -9.88 -2.16 -7.50
N SER A 174 -10.59 -3.03 -8.21
CA SER A 174 -10.56 -4.48 -8.00
C SER A 174 -9.15 -5.05 -8.21
N LYS A 175 -8.49 -4.68 -9.31
CA LYS A 175 -7.10 -5.10 -9.56
C LYS A 175 -6.16 -4.70 -8.43
N TRP A 176 -6.25 -3.44 -7.99
CA TRP A 176 -5.42 -2.95 -6.88
C TRP A 176 -5.70 -3.70 -5.58
N LEU A 177 -6.98 -3.97 -5.26
CA LEU A 177 -7.38 -4.73 -4.08
C LEU A 177 -6.91 -6.18 -4.14
N ASP A 178 -7.01 -6.84 -5.29
CA ASP A 178 -6.57 -8.22 -5.48
C ASP A 178 -5.05 -8.34 -5.26
N GLU A 179 -4.28 -7.36 -5.76
CA GLU A 179 -2.85 -7.25 -5.48
C GLU A 179 -2.60 -7.10 -3.97
N GLN A 180 -3.38 -6.26 -3.25
CA GLN A 180 -3.24 -6.12 -1.80
C GLN A 180 -3.58 -7.42 -1.05
N LYS A 181 -4.68 -8.08 -1.41
CA LYS A 181 -5.12 -9.36 -0.80
C LYS A 181 -4.08 -10.45 -1.01
N LYS A 182 -3.56 -10.60 -2.23
CA LYS A 182 -2.50 -11.55 -2.56
C LYS A 182 -1.25 -11.33 -1.73
N MET A 183 -0.81 -10.08 -1.57
CA MET A 183 0.36 -9.75 -0.72
C MET A 183 0.13 -10.03 0.76
N ALA A 184 -1.11 -9.86 1.24
CA ALA A 184 -1.50 -10.13 2.62
C ALA A 184 -1.86 -11.61 2.88
N ASN A 185 -1.75 -12.48 1.87
CA ASN A 185 -2.19 -13.88 1.93
C ASN A 185 -3.67 -14.03 2.36
N VAL A 186 -4.53 -13.13 1.88
CA VAL A 186 -5.98 -13.12 2.08
C VAL A 186 -6.66 -13.67 0.81
N ALA A 187 -7.71 -14.48 0.97
CA ALA A 187 -8.45 -15.01 -0.16
C ALA A 187 -9.16 -13.89 -0.95
N VAL A 188 -9.22 -14.04 -2.27
CA VAL A 188 -9.71 -12.99 -3.19
C VAL A 188 -11.18 -12.64 -2.91
N ASP A 189 -11.98 -13.64 -2.55
CA ASP A 189 -13.40 -13.54 -2.22
C ASP A 189 -13.67 -12.99 -0.80
N SER A 190 -12.65 -12.90 0.05
CA SER A 190 -12.84 -12.45 1.43
C SER A 190 -13.24 -10.98 1.47
N PRO A 191 -14.30 -10.62 2.23
CA PRO A 191 -14.63 -9.24 2.49
C PRO A 191 -13.54 -8.61 3.36
N VAL A 192 -13.12 -7.40 3.03
CA VAL A 192 -12.02 -6.71 3.70
C VAL A 192 -12.32 -5.22 3.88
N TYR A 193 -11.65 -4.61 4.84
CA TYR A 193 -11.55 -3.17 4.95
C TYR A 193 -10.10 -2.70 4.99
N LEU A 194 -9.89 -1.47 4.56
CA LEU A 194 -8.62 -0.74 4.69
C LEU A 194 -8.92 0.67 5.20
N SER A 195 -8.14 1.15 6.14
CA SER A 195 -8.22 2.51 6.67
C SER A 195 -6.93 3.26 6.35
N LEU A 196 -7.05 4.47 5.84
CA LEU A 196 -5.93 5.35 5.52
C LEU A 196 -5.77 6.44 6.58
N ARG A 197 -4.54 6.90 6.76
CA ARG A 197 -4.21 8.12 7.48
C ARG A 197 -4.48 9.34 6.58
N MET A 198 -4.41 10.54 7.16
CA MET A 198 -4.54 11.80 6.42
C MET A 198 -3.47 11.96 5.33
N ASP A 199 -2.29 11.37 5.49
CA ASP A 199 -1.24 11.41 4.45
C ASP A 199 -1.48 10.40 3.31
N GLY A 200 -2.58 9.66 3.34
CA GLY A 200 -2.96 8.65 2.34
C GLY A 200 -2.27 7.30 2.52
N ARG A 201 -1.48 7.10 3.58
CA ARG A 201 -0.86 5.80 3.89
C ARG A 201 -1.83 4.88 4.62
N VAL A 202 -1.68 3.57 4.42
CA VAL A 202 -2.47 2.57 5.14
C VAL A 202 -2.16 2.65 6.64
N ARG A 203 -3.21 2.86 7.45
CA ARG A 203 -3.19 2.84 8.91
C ARG A 203 -3.44 1.43 9.45
N GLY A 204 -4.40 0.74 8.87
CA GLY A 204 -4.83 -0.59 9.31
C GLY A 204 -5.76 -1.22 8.29
N SER A 205 -5.75 -2.55 8.23
CA SER A 205 -6.56 -3.35 7.32
C SER A 205 -6.95 -4.65 8.00
N GLY A 206 -8.05 -5.27 7.58
CA GLY A 206 -8.50 -6.54 8.12
C GLY A 206 -9.57 -7.21 7.27
N VAL A 207 -9.82 -8.48 7.55
CA VAL A 207 -10.95 -9.25 7.00
C VAL A 207 -12.20 -8.90 7.81
N GLY A 208 -13.34 -8.76 7.14
CA GLY A 208 -14.62 -8.38 7.74
C GLY A 208 -14.85 -6.88 7.82
N SER A 209 -15.80 -6.46 8.66
CA SER A 209 -16.29 -5.08 8.71
C SER A 209 -15.32 -4.12 9.42
N PRO A 210 -15.32 -2.82 9.04
CA PRO A 210 -14.51 -1.83 9.74
C PRO A 210 -14.94 -1.66 11.20
N PRO A 211 -13.98 -1.52 12.15
CA PRO A 211 -14.30 -1.31 13.56
C PRO A 211 -14.66 0.16 13.82
N TRP A 212 -15.87 0.58 13.46
CA TRP A 212 -16.34 1.97 13.51
C TRP A 212 -16.11 2.65 14.86
N ASN A 213 -16.46 1.98 15.96
CA ASN A 213 -16.25 2.49 17.31
C ASN A 213 -14.76 2.73 17.61
N ALA A 214 -13.87 1.84 17.15
CA ALA A 214 -12.43 2.01 17.34
C ALA A 214 -11.89 3.22 16.57
N PHE A 215 -12.41 3.49 15.36
CA PHE A 215 -12.06 4.71 14.62
C PHE A 215 -12.48 5.98 15.38
N VAL A 216 -13.68 5.98 15.97
CA VAL A 216 -14.13 7.10 16.81
C VAL A 216 -13.25 7.24 18.06
N ALA A 217 -12.86 6.15 18.71
CA ALA A 217 -12.03 6.23 19.90
C ALA A 217 -10.58 6.69 19.60
N GLN A 218 -10.01 6.30 18.46
CA GLN A 218 -8.57 6.41 18.21
C GLN A 218 -8.17 7.53 17.24
N LEU A 219 -9.06 7.95 16.34
CA LEU A 219 -8.73 8.98 15.35
C LEU A 219 -8.92 10.38 15.94
N PRO A 220 -7.94 11.29 15.75
CA PRO A 220 -8.07 12.65 16.22
C PRO A 220 -9.08 13.43 15.36
N PRO A 221 -9.93 14.28 15.98
CA PRO A 221 -10.82 15.18 15.25
C PRO A 221 -10.06 16.14 14.34
N VAL A 222 -10.69 16.56 13.24
CA VAL A 222 -10.18 17.55 12.28
C VAL A 222 -11.15 18.71 12.21
N LYS A 223 -10.82 19.81 12.91
CA LYS A 223 -11.62 21.05 12.88
C LYS A 223 -11.24 21.89 11.65
N GLY A 224 -12.23 22.44 10.95
CA GLY A 224 -12.05 23.53 9.98
C GLY A 224 -11.45 23.19 8.61
N ILE A 225 -11.12 21.93 8.32
CA ILE A 225 -10.45 21.53 7.05
C ILE A 225 -11.46 21.23 5.92
N TRP A 226 -12.76 21.23 6.23
CA TRP A 226 -13.81 20.66 5.37
C TRP A 226 -14.41 21.59 4.31
N SER A 227 -14.27 22.91 4.44
CA SER A 227 -15.06 23.88 3.66
C SER A 227 -14.49 24.22 2.28
N GLY A 228 -13.36 23.65 1.86
CA GLY A 228 -12.74 24.01 0.57
C GLY A 228 -13.03 23.01 -0.53
N LEU A 229 -12.70 21.73 -0.30
CA LEU A 229 -12.81 20.70 -1.32
C LEU A 229 -14.22 20.11 -1.41
N LEU A 230 -15.02 20.11 -0.36
CA LEU A 230 -16.31 19.40 -0.32
C LEU A 230 -17.54 20.32 -0.24
N ASP A 231 -17.34 21.64 -0.29
CA ASP A 231 -18.39 22.65 -0.15
C ASP A 231 -19.33 22.73 -1.37
N GLY A 232 -18.84 22.31 -2.54
CA GLY A 232 -19.63 22.19 -3.77
C GLY A 232 -20.40 20.87 -3.94
N MET A 233 -20.29 19.93 -2.98
CA MET A 233 -20.97 18.62 -3.07
C MET A 233 -22.48 18.69 -2.83
N ASP A 234 -23.00 19.86 -2.46
CA ASP A 234 -24.41 20.07 -2.11
C ASP A 234 -25.31 20.30 -3.34
N GLY A 235 -24.76 20.20 -4.56
CA GLY A 235 -25.51 20.30 -5.82
C GLY A 235 -26.08 21.68 -6.11
N ARG A 236 -25.54 22.73 -5.47
CA ARG A 236 -25.93 24.13 -5.73
C ARG A 236 -24.90 24.76 -6.66
N VAL A 237 -25.34 24.99 -7.90
CA VAL A 237 -24.86 26.09 -8.75
C VAL A 237 -25.66 27.34 -8.41
#